data_AF-A0AAV0YSY9-F1
#
_entry.id   AF-A0AAV0YSY9-F1
#
_cell.length_a   1.000
_cell.length_b   1.000
_cell.length_c   1.000
_cell.angle_alpha   90.00
_cell.angle_beta   90.00
_cell.angle_gamma   90.00
#
_symmetry.space_group_name_H-M   'P 1'
#
loop_
_entity.id
_entity.type
_entity.pdbx_description
1 polymer ?
#
loop_
_entity_poly.entity_id
_entity_poly.type
_entity_poly.pdbx_seq_one_letter_code
_entity_poly.pdbx_strand_id
1 'polypeptide(L)'
;MVQDQTLFIWLISTISESVLPRVLSCKHSFEVWDKIHKHFNAMMKAKVFQQCYELKTTKKDNCTVSEYFLKIKLIADSLLAVGDVITEEAQIDVILDGLLEEYSSFMMQMHGKSESPTLYDVEALLYVQEGQLDKFHQELALSNVSANLAISHSKQNAASN
;
A
#
# COMPACT_ATOMS: atom_id res chain seq x y z
N MET A 1 24.39 -35.09 -27.89
CA MET A 1 23.19 -35.82 -27.43
C MET A 1 23.24 -36.12 -25.93
N VAL A 2 24.26 -36.80 -25.40
CA VAL A 2 24.34 -37.15 -23.96
C VAL A 2 24.29 -35.89 -23.05
N GLN A 3 25.01 -34.83 -23.40
CA GLN A 3 25.04 -33.58 -22.62
C GLN A 3 23.65 -32.92 -22.47
N ASP A 4 22.86 -32.85 -23.54
CA ASP A 4 21.52 -32.26 -23.51
C ASP A 4 20.56 -33.09 -22.64
N GLN A 5 20.65 -34.42 -22.72
CA GLN A 5 19.85 -35.33 -21.88
C GLN A 5 20.20 -35.23 -20.40
N THR A 6 21.49 -35.13 -20.07
CA THR A 6 21.93 -34.91 -18.68
C THR A 6 21.40 -33.59 -18.14
N LEU A 7 21.50 -32.51 -18.90
CA LEU A 7 20.97 -31.19 -18.51
C LEU A 7 19.44 -31.21 -18.38
N PHE A 8 18.75 -31.91 -19.28
CA PHE A 8 17.30 -32.08 -19.23
C PHE A 8 16.87 -32.76 -17.93
N ILE A 9 17.43 -33.93 -17.60
CA ILE A 9 17.09 -34.67 -16.38
C ILE A 9 17.40 -33.82 -15.14
N TRP A 10 18.57 -33.19 -15.10
CA TRP A 10 18.96 -32.32 -13.98
C TRP A 10 17.97 -31.16 -13.79
N LEU A 11 17.62 -30.44 -14.87
CA LEU A 11 16.62 -29.37 -14.80
C LEU A 11 15.29 -29.90 -14.26
N ILE A 12 14.76 -30.98 -14.82
CA ILE A 12 13.49 -31.58 -14.36
C ILE A 12 13.55 -31.96 -12.88
N SER A 13 14.67 -32.50 -12.39
CA SER A 13 14.84 -32.85 -10.97
C SER A 13 14.92 -31.66 -10.01
N THR A 14 15.28 -30.47 -10.50
CA THR A 14 15.37 -29.24 -9.67
C THR A 14 14.11 -28.40 -9.64
N ILE A 15 13.15 -28.67 -10.53
CA ILE A 15 11.91 -27.92 -10.65
C ILE A 15 10.90 -28.40 -9.60
N SER A 16 10.18 -27.45 -8.97
CA SER A 16 9.11 -27.78 -8.03
C SER A 16 7.97 -28.55 -8.71
N GLU A 17 7.32 -29.45 -7.97
CA GLU A 17 6.21 -30.27 -8.49
C GLU A 17 5.08 -29.43 -9.11
N SER A 18 4.85 -28.23 -8.58
CA SER A 18 3.85 -27.27 -9.09
C SER A 18 4.15 -26.72 -10.49
N VAL A 19 5.41 -26.79 -10.94
CA VAL A 19 5.87 -26.24 -12.23
C VAL A 19 6.14 -27.34 -13.24
N LEU A 20 6.41 -28.58 -12.78
CA LEU A 20 6.66 -29.75 -13.64
C LEU A 20 5.65 -29.94 -14.78
N PRO A 21 4.32 -29.82 -14.58
CA PRO A 21 3.34 -29.98 -15.66
C PRO A 21 3.57 -29.05 -16.86
N ARG A 22 4.23 -27.90 -16.65
CA ARG A 22 4.49 -26.93 -17.71
C ARG A 22 5.59 -27.40 -18.67
N VAL A 23 6.50 -28.28 -18.25
CA VAL A 23 7.69 -28.68 -19.03
C VAL A 23 7.63 -30.11 -19.54
N LEU A 24 6.57 -30.87 -19.23
CA LEU A 24 6.41 -32.28 -19.65
C LEU A 24 6.42 -32.49 -21.17
N SER A 25 6.06 -31.47 -21.96
CA SER A 25 6.05 -31.53 -23.42
C SER A 25 7.42 -31.22 -24.06
N CYS A 26 8.40 -30.77 -23.27
CA CYS A 26 9.72 -30.40 -23.75
C CYS A 26 10.57 -31.65 -24.00
N LYS A 27 11.40 -31.61 -25.04
CA LYS A 27 12.28 -32.69 -25.46
C LYS A 27 13.76 -32.36 -25.22
N HIS A 28 14.08 -31.08 -25.19
CA HIS A 28 15.45 -30.58 -25.04
C HIS A 28 15.60 -29.67 -23.82
N SER A 29 16.80 -29.64 -23.24
CA SER A 29 17.08 -28.84 -22.04
C SER A 29 16.82 -27.33 -22.26
N PHE A 30 17.10 -26.82 -23.46
CA PHE A 30 16.85 -25.42 -23.79
C PHE A 30 15.35 -25.06 -23.79
N GLU A 31 14.47 -25.99 -24.18
CA GLU A 31 13.02 -25.76 -24.18
C GLU A 31 12.48 -25.70 -22.75
N VAL A 32 12.99 -26.56 -21.87
CA VAL A 32 12.68 -26.55 -20.44
C VAL A 32 13.09 -25.21 -19.83
N TRP A 33 14.35 -24.82 -20.05
CA TRP A 33 14.88 -23.54 -19.54
C TRP A 33 14.10 -22.34 -20.06
N ASP A 34 13.87 -22.24 -21.37
CA ASP A 34 13.14 -21.13 -21.99
C ASP A 34 11.72 -21.00 -21.42
N LYS A 35 11.02 -22.12 -21.25
CA LYS A 35 9.63 -22.12 -20.76
C LYS A 35 9.54 -21.70 -19.28
N ILE A 36 10.45 -22.19 -18.45
CA ILE A 36 10.56 -21.80 -17.04
C ILE A 36 10.94 -20.33 -16.93
N HIS A 37 11.99 -19.91 -17.64
CA HIS A 37 12.47 -18.55 -17.64
C HIS A 37 11.36 -17.57 -18.07
N LYS A 38 10.66 -17.85 -19.17
CA LYS A 38 9.50 -17.04 -19.61
C LYS A 38 8.40 -16.99 -18.56
N HIS A 39 8.05 -18.14 -17.97
CA HIS A 39 7.00 -18.20 -16.96
C HIS A 39 7.34 -17.36 -15.73
N PHE A 40 8.49 -17.58 -15.12
CA PHE A 40 8.90 -16.85 -13.92
C PHE A 40 9.18 -15.38 -14.21
N ASN A 41 9.73 -15.03 -15.38
CA ASN A 41 9.88 -13.63 -15.79
C ASN A 41 8.52 -12.92 -15.87
N ALA A 42 7.52 -13.55 -16.50
CA ALA A 42 6.17 -13.00 -16.56
C ALA A 42 5.52 -12.88 -15.18
N MET A 43 5.66 -13.90 -14.32
CA MET A 43 5.14 -13.88 -12.95
C MET A 43 5.80 -12.80 -12.09
N MET A 44 7.13 -12.66 -12.17
CA MET A 44 7.88 -11.62 -11.45
C MET A 44 7.44 -10.22 -11.89
N LYS A 45 7.31 -9.98 -13.20
CA LYS A 45 6.79 -8.71 -13.72
C LYS A 45 5.38 -8.42 -13.25
N ALA A 46 4.50 -9.42 -13.26
CA ALA A 46 3.14 -9.27 -12.77
C ALA A 46 3.12 -8.95 -11.26
N LYS A 47 3.98 -9.59 -10.46
CA LYS A 47 4.11 -9.32 -9.03
C LYS A 47 4.60 -7.89 -8.77
N VAL A 48 5.63 -7.44 -9.47
CA VAL A 48 6.12 -6.05 -9.40
C VAL A 48 5.00 -5.07 -9.75
N PHE A 49 4.31 -5.30 -10.86
CA PHE A 49 3.19 -4.47 -11.26
C PHE A 49 2.08 -4.42 -10.18
N GLN A 50 1.72 -5.57 -9.61
CA GLN A 50 0.74 -5.65 -8.54
C GLN A 50 1.18 -4.84 -7.31
N GLN A 51 2.45 -4.91 -6.92
CA GLN A 51 3.00 -4.14 -5.79
C GLN A 51 3.02 -2.64 -6.07
N CYS A 52 3.41 -2.22 -7.27
CA CYS A 52 3.36 -0.82 -7.69
C CYS A 52 1.92 -0.29 -7.73
N TYR A 53 0.97 -1.13 -8.14
CA TYR A 53 -0.45 -0.80 -8.11
C TYR A 53 -0.98 -0.68 -6.67
N GLU A 54 -0.66 -1.64 -5.81
CA GLU A 54 -1.01 -1.63 -4.39
C GLU A 54 -0.47 -0.37 -3.72
N LEU A 55 0.80 -0.02 -3.95
CA LEU A 55 1.39 1.21 -3.45
C LEU A 55 0.56 2.44 -3.84
N LYS A 56 0.29 2.64 -5.13
CA LYS A 56 -0.45 3.81 -5.64
C LYS A 56 -1.90 3.89 -5.18
N THR A 57 -2.49 2.76 -4.81
CA THR A 57 -3.88 2.68 -4.37
C THR A 57 -4.01 2.59 -2.85
N THR A 58 -2.88 2.58 -2.12
CA THR A 58 -2.87 2.53 -0.67
C THR A 58 -3.48 3.82 -0.11
N LYS A 59 -4.55 3.67 0.66
CA LYS A 59 -5.22 4.76 1.36
C LYS A 59 -4.93 4.68 2.86
N LYS A 60 -4.93 5.82 3.53
CA LYS A 60 -4.87 5.87 5.01
C LYS A 60 -6.11 5.21 5.60
N ASP A 61 -7.30 5.56 5.08
CA ASP A 61 -8.62 5.15 5.57
C ASP A 61 -8.68 5.20 7.12
N ASN A 62 -9.15 4.14 7.75
CA ASN A 62 -9.30 4.03 9.20
C ASN A 62 -8.00 3.59 9.92
N CYS A 63 -6.87 3.55 9.23
CA CYS A 63 -5.59 3.19 9.86
C CYS A 63 -4.96 4.44 10.52
N THR A 64 -4.17 4.21 11.55
CA THR A 64 -3.32 5.26 12.14
C THR A 64 -2.24 5.71 11.16
N VAL A 65 -1.68 6.91 11.34
CA VAL A 65 -0.57 7.39 10.51
C VAL A 65 0.61 6.41 10.51
N SER A 66 0.98 5.85 11.67
CA SER A 66 2.09 4.90 11.77
C SER A 66 1.83 3.59 11.00
N GLU A 67 0.61 3.05 11.06
CA GLU A 67 0.25 1.85 10.30
C GLU A 67 0.26 2.11 8.79
N TYR A 68 -0.21 3.28 8.38
CA TYR A 68 -0.23 3.70 6.98
C TYR A 68 1.19 3.82 6.41
N PHE A 69 2.10 4.50 7.12
CA PHE A 69 3.51 4.63 6.71
C PHE A 69 4.21 3.28 6.70
N LEU A 70 3.95 2.42 7.68
CA LEU A 70 4.53 1.07 7.72
C LEU A 70 4.11 0.25 6.50
N LYS A 71 2.83 0.31 6.08
CA LYS A 71 2.36 -0.40 4.88
C LYS A 71 3.10 0.06 3.62
N ILE A 72 3.19 1.37 3.41
CA ILE A 72 3.88 1.96 2.26
C ILE A 72 5.36 1.54 2.26
N LYS A 73 6.02 1.62 3.41
CA LYS A 73 7.41 1.19 3.58
C LYS A 73 7.61 -0.28 3.24
N LEU A 74 6.75 -1.18 3.72
CA LEU A 74 6.85 -2.61 3.43
C LEU A 74 6.73 -2.93 1.94
N ILE A 75 5.85 -2.21 1.22
CA ILE A 75 5.71 -2.37 -0.24
C ILE A 75 6.96 -1.82 -0.94
N ALA A 76 7.45 -0.64 -0.55
CA ALA A 76 8.65 -0.04 -1.11
C ALA A 76 9.90 -0.90 -0.90
N ASP A 77 10.09 -1.45 0.31
CA ASP A 77 11.19 -2.37 0.63
C ASP A 77 11.10 -3.66 -0.20
N SER A 78 9.89 -4.17 -0.45
CA SER A 78 9.72 -5.34 -1.31
C SER A 78 10.06 -5.06 -2.77
N LEU A 79 9.79 -3.86 -3.28
CA LEU A 79 10.12 -3.45 -4.63
C LEU A 79 11.63 -3.21 -4.76
N LEU A 80 12.25 -2.59 -3.76
CA LEU A 80 13.70 -2.44 -3.64
C LEU A 80 14.42 -3.80 -3.69
N ALA A 81 13.89 -4.82 -3.01
CA ALA A 81 14.47 -6.17 -2.98
C ALA A 81 14.52 -6.86 -4.36
N VAL A 82 13.67 -6.45 -5.30
CA VAL A 82 13.65 -6.96 -6.69
C VAL A 82 14.30 -5.98 -7.68
N GLY A 83 14.93 -4.92 -7.18
CA GLY A 83 15.65 -3.92 -7.97
C GLY A 83 14.77 -2.82 -8.55
N ASP A 84 13.51 -2.72 -8.13
CA ASP A 84 12.59 -1.65 -8.54
C ASP A 84 12.58 -0.55 -7.47
N VAL A 85 13.45 0.44 -7.64
CA VAL A 85 13.66 1.50 -6.65
C VAL A 85 12.64 2.60 -6.83
N ILE A 86 11.89 2.89 -5.76
CA ILE A 86 10.95 4.02 -5.71
C ILE A 86 11.66 5.17 -5.01
N THR A 87 11.64 6.35 -5.64
CA THR A 87 12.25 7.55 -5.06
C THR A 87 11.46 8.04 -3.85
N GLU A 88 12.11 8.79 -2.98
CA GLU A 88 11.48 9.35 -1.78
C GLU A 88 10.30 10.28 -2.16
N GLU A 89 10.48 11.09 -3.19
CA GLU A 89 9.44 12.00 -3.71
C GLU A 89 8.21 11.23 -4.19
N ALA A 90 8.42 10.12 -4.93
CA ALA A 90 7.31 9.30 -5.40
C ALA A 90 6.57 8.61 -4.24
N GLN A 91 7.26 8.27 -3.15
CA GLN A 91 6.60 7.76 -1.94
C GLN A 91 5.77 8.85 -1.26
N ILE A 92 6.29 10.07 -1.18
CA ILE A 92 5.57 11.23 -0.62
C ILE A 92 4.31 11.51 -1.44
N ASP A 93 4.40 11.52 -2.78
CA ASP A 93 3.23 11.73 -3.65
C ASP A 93 2.16 10.66 -3.39
N VAL A 94 2.55 9.39 -3.30
CA VAL A 94 1.64 8.28 -2.96
C VAL A 94 1.00 8.49 -1.57
N ILE A 95 1.80 8.91 -0.58
CA ILE A 95 1.31 9.18 0.77
C ILE A 95 0.22 10.25 0.74
N LEU A 96 0.47 11.37 0.07
CA LEU A 96 -0.46 12.50 -0.04
C LEU A 96 -1.72 12.13 -0.81
N ASP A 97 -1.58 11.44 -1.95
CA ASP A 97 -2.71 10.94 -2.76
C ASP A 97 -3.59 9.95 -2.00
N GLY A 98 -3.04 9.27 -0.99
CA GLY A 98 -3.77 8.31 -0.16
C GLY A 98 -4.47 8.90 1.05
N LEU A 99 -4.37 10.21 1.30
CA LEU A 99 -5.08 10.88 2.39
C LEU A 99 -6.56 11.16 2.05
N LEU A 100 -7.38 11.25 3.10
CA LEU A 100 -8.79 11.62 3.00
C LEU A 100 -8.95 13.15 2.82
N GLU A 101 -10.13 13.59 2.35
CA GLU A 101 -10.43 15.00 2.08
C GLU A 101 -10.26 15.92 3.32
N GLU A 102 -10.47 15.38 4.52
CA GLU A 102 -10.26 16.10 5.79
C GLU A 102 -8.80 16.57 5.98
N TYR A 103 -7.83 15.95 5.29
CA TYR A 103 -6.43 16.35 5.27
C TYR A 103 -6.10 17.35 4.15
N SER A 104 -7.09 17.90 3.42
CA SER A 104 -6.88 18.83 2.30
C SER A 104 -6.00 20.04 2.63
N SER A 105 -6.15 20.61 3.83
CA SER A 105 -5.31 21.72 4.29
C SER A 105 -3.85 21.30 4.47
N PHE A 106 -3.61 20.09 4.96
CA PHE A 106 -2.26 19.51 5.08
C PHE A 106 -1.65 19.21 3.71
N MET A 107 -2.42 18.62 2.79
CA MET A 107 -1.96 18.35 1.42
C MET A 107 -1.54 19.65 0.72
N MET A 108 -2.36 20.70 0.83
CA MET A 108 -2.06 22.01 0.26
C MET A 108 -0.83 22.66 0.91
N GLN A 109 -0.66 22.50 2.23
CA GLN A 109 0.55 22.94 2.92
C GLN A 109 1.80 22.23 2.39
N MET A 110 1.73 20.91 2.17
CA MET A 110 2.85 20.13 1.65
C MET A 110 3.21 20.50 0.21
N HIS A 111 2.22 20.64 -0.68
CA HIS A 111 2.44 21.09 -2.06
C HIS A 111 2.95 22.54 -2.15
N GLY A 112 2.63 23.39 -1.17
CA GLY A 112 3.08 24.78 -1.12
C GLY A 112 4.50 25.00 -0.60
N LYS A 113 5.19 23.95 -0.10
CA LYS A 113 6.57 24.08 0.40
C LYS A 113 7.54 24.32 -0.75
N SER A 114 8.45 25.27 -0.55
CA SER A 114 9.50 25.59 -1.54
C SER A 114 10.61 24.55 -1.61
N GLU A 115 10.82 23.80 -0.53
CA GLU A 115 11.77 22.69 -0.45
C GLU A 115 10.98 21.40 -0.27
N SER A 116 11.36 20.34 -0.98
CA SER A 116 10.69 19.04 -0.86
C SER A 116 10.89 18.52 0.56
N PRO A 117 9.82 18.21 1.30
CA PRO A 117 9.95 17.62 2.63
C PRO A 117 10.57 16.21 2.53
N THR A 118 11.20 15.76 3.61
CA THR A 118 11.60 14.35 3.73
C THR A 118 10.41 13.49 4.17
N LEU A 119 10.50 12.17 3.99
CA LEU A 119 9.46 11.25 4.49
C LEU A 119 9.26 11.39 6.00
N TYR A 120 10.34 11.62 6.75
CA TYR A 120 10.29 11.82 8.20
C TYR A 120 9.52 13.10 8.57
N ASP A 121 9.71 14.18 7.81
CA ASP A 121 8.97 15.42 8.03
C ASP A 121 7.48 15.24 7.74
N VAL A 122 7.15 14.53 6.67
CA VAL A 122 5.75 14.24 6.30
C VAL A 122 5.08 13.38 7.36
N GLU A 123 5.75 12.31 7.83
CA GLU A 123 5.24 11.44 8.88
C GLU A 123 4.96 12.21 10.17
N ALA A 124 5.94 13.00 10.64
CA ALA A 124 5.84 13.75 11.88
C ALA A 124 4.72 14.81 11.82
N LEU A 125 4.64 15.56 10.73
CA LEU A 125 3.62 16.60 10.57
C LEU A 125 2.22 15.99 10.42
N LEU A 126 2.09 14.90 9.68
CA LEU A 126 0.81 14.21 9.52
C LEU A 126 0.33 13.58 10.83
N TYR A 127 1.24 13.04 11.65
CA TYR A 127 0.92 12.56 12.99
C TYR A 127 0.34 13.66 13.89
N VAL A 128 0.92 14.87 13.84
CA VAL A 128 0.38 16.02 14.57
C VAL A 128 -1.01 16.41 14.05
N GLN A 129 -1.23 16.37 12.73
CA GLN A 129 -2.53 16.66 12.13
C GLN A 129 -3.61 15.64 12.51
N GLU A 130 -3.29 14.34 12.52
CA GLU A 130 -4.20 13.28 12.98
C GLU A 130 -4.73 13.58 14.40
N GLY A 131 -3.83 13.91 15.33
CA GLY A 131 -4.23 14.26 16.70
C GLY A 131 -5.03 15.56 16.83
N GLN A 132 -4.93 16.49 15.88
CA GLN A 132 -5.77 17.70 15.84
C GLN A 132 -7.18 17.37 15.33
N LEU A 133 -7.28 16.55 14.28
CA LEU A 133 -8.56 16.09 13.73
C LEU A 133 -9.33 15.23 14.75
N ASP A 134 -8.65 14.34 15.47
CA ASP A 134 -9.28 13.52 16.50
C ASP A 134 -9.92 14.36 17.61
N LYS A 135 -9.23 15.40 18.07
CA LYS A 135 -9.77 16.35 19.06
C LYS A 135 -10.97 17.10 18.51
N PHE A 136 -10.88 17.58 17.28
CA PHE A 136 -11.98 18.28 16.62
C PHE A 136 -13.23 17.39 16.48
N HIS A 137 -13.06 16.13 16.08
CA HIS A 137 -14.14 15.15 16.00
C HIS A 137 -14.75 14.86 17.38
N GLN A 138 -13.92 14.76 18.42
CA GLN A 138 -14.39 14.56 19.80
C GLN A 138 -15.22 15.76 20.30
N GLU A 139 -14.80 17.00 20.03
CA GLU A 139 -15.54 18.20 20.40
C GLU A 139 -16.91 18.29 19.69
N LEU A 140 -16.96 17.98 18.39
CA LEU A 140 -18.20 17.92 17.63
C LEU A 140 -19.16 16.85 18.20
N ALA A 141 -18.64 15.67 18.57
CA ALA A 141 -19.43 14.62 19.18
C ALA A 141 -20.04 15.07 20.52
N LEU A 142 -19.26 15.74 21.37
CA LEU A 142 -19.73 16.27 22.66
C LEU A 142 -20.81 17.34 22.48
N SER A 143 -20.62 18.27 21.53
CA SER A 143 -21.59 19.31 21.22
C SER A 143 -22.93 18.75 20.73
N ASN A 144 -22.90 17.73 19.86
CA ASN A 144 -24.10 17.06 19.36
C ASN A 144 -24.89 16.34 20.47
N VAL A 145 -24.20 15.76 21.46
CA VAL A 145 -24.85 15.15 22.63
C VAL A 145 -25.54 16.21 23.50
N SER A 146 -24.89 17.35 23.76
CA SER A 146 -25.50 18.46 24.51
C SER A 146 -26.73 19.05 23.82
N ALA A 147 -26.68 19.23 22.49
CA ALA A 147 -27.81 19.73 21.71
C ALA A 147 -29.01 18.76 21.77
N ASN A 148 -28.76 17.45 21.65
CA ASN A 148 -29.80 16.43 21.73
C ASN A 148 -30.44 16.36 23.13
N LEU A 149 -29.65 16.48 24.21
CA LEU A 149 -30.15 16.52 25.59
C LEU A 149 -31.04 17.75 25.86
N ALA A 150 -30.67 18.92 25.32
CA ALA A 150 -31.47 20.14 25.46
C ALA A 150 -32.82 20.03 24.71
N ILE A 151 -32.84 19.39 23.54
CA ILE A 151 -34.06 19.16 22.75
C ILE A 151 -34.97 18.12 23.43
N SER A 152 -34.42 17.07 24.05
CA SER A 152 -35.24 16.12 24.80
C SER A 152 -35.89 16.73 26.04
N HIS A 153 -35.15 17.59 26.76
CA HIS A 153 -35.69 18.29 27.93
C HIS A 153 -36.80 19.29 27.56
N SER A 154 -36.68 20.01 26.45
CA SER A 154 -37.74 20.92 25.99
C SER A 154 -39.01 20.16 25.54
N LYS A 155 -38.86 18.98 24.91
CA LYS A 155 -40.00 18.12 24.54
C LYS A 155 -40.73 17.52 25.75
N GLN A 156 -40.03 17.14 26.82
CA GLN A 156 -40.67 16.64 28.05
C GLN A 156 -41.44 17.73 28.81
N ASN A 157 -40.95 18.97 28.83
CA ASN A 157 -41.68 20.09 29.42
C ASN A 157 -42.91 20.51 28.60
N ALA A 158 -42.90 20.35 27.28
CA ALA A 158 -44.05 20.67 26.43
C ALA A 158 -45.19 19.63 26.51
N ALA A 159 -44.90 18.39 26.91
CA ALA A 159 -45.90 17.32 27.05
C ALA A 159 -46.55 17.25 28.45
N SER A 160 -46.12 18.11 29.38
CA SER A 160 -46.58 18.10 30.78
C SER A 160 -47.50 19.28 31.15
N ASN A 161 -47.94 20.08 30.17
CA ASN A 161 -48.88 21.20 30.33
C ASN A 161 -50.21 20.94 29.62
#